data_AF-A0A3E3HWF8-F1
#
_entry.id   AF-A0A3E3HWF8-F1
#
_cell.length_a   1.000
_cell.length_b   1.000
_cell.length_c   1.000
_cell.angle_alpha   90.00
_cell.angle_beta   90.00
_cell.angle_gamma   90.00
#
_symmetry.space_group_name_H-M   'P 1'
#
loop_
_entity.id
_entity.type
_entity.pdbx_description
1 polymer ?
#
loop_
_entity_poly.entity_id
_entity_poly.type
_entity_poly.pdbx_seq_one_letter_code
_entity_poly.pdbx_strand_id
1 'polypeptide(L)' 'MTNAYKIFMTKSYEVAYLLGEVHKDKLGKEGITSVKTGAANERCGFIPQIYHDTGYFYCAVTRESDKPDYELIFA' A
#
# COMPACT_ATOMS: atom_id res chain seq x y z
N MET A 1 -0.87 17.49 -9.08
CA MET A 1 -0.20 16.19 -8.85
C MET A 1 -1.24 15.19 -8.40
N THR A 2 -1.18 13.96 -8.93
CA THR A 2 -2.06 12.86 -8.56
C THR A 2 -1.33 11.89 -7.65
N ASN A 3 -2.07 11.15 -6.81
CA ASN A 3 -1.50 10.08 -6.00
C ASN A 3 -1.28 8.84 -6.87
N ALA A 4 -0.07 8.32 -6.85
CA ALA A 4 0.27 6.99 -7.33
C ALA A 4 0.35 6.02 -6.15
N TYR A 5 -0.13 4.79 -6.34
CA TYR A 5 -0.17 3.77 -5.30
C TYR A 5 0.63 2.54 -5.73
N LYS A 6 1.51 2.07 -4.83
CA LYS A 6 2.09 0.74 -4.90
C LYS A 6 1.67 -0.03 -3.66
N ILE A 7 0.86 -1.07 -3.86
CA ILE A 7 0.21 -1.81 -2.77
C ILE A 7 0.71 -3.24 -2.80
N PHE A 8 1.38 -3.65 -1.74
CA PHE A 8 1.77 -5.03 -1.51
C PHE A 8 0.69 -5.73 -0.69
N MET A 9 0.21 -6.87 -1.16
CA MET A 9 -0.84 -7.67 -0.57
C MET A 9 -0.28 -9.03 -0.17
N THR A 10 -0.55 -9.48 1.05
CA THR A 10 -0.03 -10.75 1.55
C THR A 10 -0.99 -11.36 2.56
N LYS A 11 -0.94 -12.68 2.76
CA LYS A 11 -1.72 -13.37 3.80
C LYS A 11 -1.08 -13.28 5.18
N SER A 12 0.13 -12.72 5.30
CA SER A 12 0.83 -12.54 6.58
C SER A 12 0.84 -11.09 7.02
N TYR A 13 0.27 -10.81 8.21
CA TYR A 13 0.36 -9.48 8.84
C TYR A 13 1.81 -9.04 9.04
N GLU A 14 2.69 -9.97 9.45
CA GLU A 14 4.09 -9.68 9.72
C GLU A 14 4.84 -9.23 8.46
N VAL A 15 4.59 -9.87 7.32
CA VAL A 15 5.19 -9.48 6.04
C VAL A 15 4.71 -8.07 5.64
N ALA A 16 3.41 -7.78 5.76
CA ALA A 16 2.87 -6.45 5.48
C ALA A 16 3.49 -5.37 6.40
N TYR A 17 3.68 -5.69 7.68
CA TYR A 17 4.31 -4.80 8.65
C TYR A 17 5.78 -4.53 8.31
N LEU A 18 6.58 -5.57 8.05
CA LEU A 18 8.00 -5.44 7.69
C LEU A 18 8.20 -4.62 6.40
N LEU A 19 7.36 -4.85 5.38
CA LEU A 19 7.35 -4.03 4.17
C LEU A 19 7.06 -2.56 4.49
N GLY A 20 6.11 -2.31 5.39
CA GLY A 20 5.78 -0.98 5.87
C GLY A 20 6.97 -0.28 6.54
N GLU A 21 7.67 -0.95 7.45
CA GLU A 21 8.83 -0.38 8.14
C GLU A 21 9.94 0.00 7.15
N VAL A 22 10.29 -0.89 6.22
CA VAL A 22 11.30 -0.62 5.18
C VAL A 22 10.94 0.60 4.32
N HIS A 23 9.65 0.80 4.03
CA HIS A 23 9.21 1.94 3.23
C HIS A 23 9.08 3.24 4.04
N LYS A 24 8.83 3.18 5.35
CA LYS A 24 8.79 4.38 6.22
C LYS A 24 10.14 5.09 6.28
N ASP A 25 11.25 4.36 6.22
CA ASP A 25 12.61 4.93 6.17
C ASP A 25 12.88 5.78 4.90
N LYS A 26 12.00 5.62 3.91
CA LYS A 26 12.02 6.34 2.63
C LYS A 26 10.98 7.46 2.56
N LEU A 27 10.23 7.73 3.62
CA LEU A 27 9.24 8.81 3.65
C LEU A 27 9.93 10.17 3.38
N GLY A 28 9.37 10.96 2.47
CA GLY A 28 9.96 12.23 2.01
C GLY A 28 11.12 12.06 1.02
N LYS A 29 11.50 10.83 0.67
CA LYS A 29 12.47 10.50 -0.39
C LYS A 29 11.74 9.83 -1.55
N GLU A 30 12.32 9.86 -2.75
CA GLU A 30 11.77 9.16 -3.93
C GLU A 30 10.30 9.53 -4.24
N GLY A 31 9.86 10.73 -3.84
CA GLY A 31 8.48 11.18 -3.99
C GLY A 31 7.45 10.46 -3.11
N ILE A 32 7.88 9.66 -2.12
CA ILE A 32 6.99 8.96 -1.19
C ILE A 32 6.41 9.93 -0.17
N THR A 33 5.09 10.04 -0.15
CA THR A 33 4.35 10.95 0.73
C THR A 33 3.61 10.23 1.86
N SER A 34 3.36 8.93 1.72
CA SER A 34 2.69 8.15 2.76
C SER A 34 3.02 6.66 2.67
N VAL A 35 3.06 6.01 3.83
CA VAL A 35 3.14 4.55 3.97
C VAL A 35 2.08 4.12 4.98
N LYS A 36 1.22 3.19 4.59
CA LYS A 36 0.13 2.66 5.45
C LYS A 36 0.15 1.14 5.45
N THR A 37 -0.10 0.55 6.61
CA THR A 37 -0.26 -0.90 6.76
C THR A 37 -1.60 -1.22 7.40
N GLY A 38 -2.20 -2.36 7.05
CA GLY A 38 -3.46 -2.77 7.65
C GLY A 38 -4.04 -4.05 7.06
N ALA A 39 -5.26 -4.38 7.46
CA ALA A 39 -6.06 -5.41 6.83
C ALA A 39 -6.88 -4.82 5.67
N ALA A 40 -6.97 -5.54 4.55
CA ALA A 40 -7.77 -5.13 3.40
C ALA A 40 -9.25 -5.29 3.75
N ASN A 41 -9.92 -4.16 3.98
CA ASN A 41 -11.34 -4.08 4.32
C ASN A 41 -12.00 -2.86 3.66
N GLU A 42 -13.31 -2.74 3.85
CA GLU A 42 -14.17 -1.67 3.34
C GLU A 42 -13.70 -0.23 3.66
N ARG A 43 -12.86 -0.04 4.69
CA ARG A 43 -12.31 1.28 5.04
C ARG A 43 -11.14 1.69 4.15
N CYS A 44 -10.64 0.79 3.31
CA CYS A 44 -9.50 1.01 2.43
C CYS A 44 -9.95 1.49 1.05
N GLY A 45 -10.16 2.80 0.89
CA GLY A 45 -10.63 3.40 -0.37
C GLY A 45 -9.68 3.27 -1.57
N PHE A 46 -8.44 2.80 -1.36
CA PHE A 46 -7.42 2.57 -2.39
C PHE A 46 -7.20 1.08 -2.70
N ILE A 47 -7.95 0.17 -2.08
CA ILE A 47 -7.88 -1.28 -2.36
C ILE A 47 -9.18 -1.70 -3.07
N PRO A 48 -9.13 -2.44 -4.19
CA PRO A 48 -10.30 -2.95 -4.87
C PRO A 48 -11.18 -3.80 -3.95
N GLN A 49 -12.50 -3.61 -4.04
CA GLN A 49 -13.49 -4.28 -3.21
C GLN A 49 -13.39 -5.82 -3.27
N ILE A 50 -12.95 -6.38 -4.39
CA ILE A 50 -12.75 -7.83 -4.55
C ILE A 50 -11.73 -8.44 -3.58
N TYR A 51 -10.89 -7.62 -2.93
CA TYR A 51 -9.91 -8.07 -1.94
C TYR A 51 -10.32 -7.75 -0.49
N HIS A 52 -11.42 -7.04 -0.28
CA HIS A 52 -11.91 -6.72 1.07
C HIS A 52 -12.37 -8.00 1.78
N ASP A 53 -12.04 -8.11 3.08
CA ASP A 53 -12.46 -9.20 3.98
C ASP A 53 -12.06 -10.62 3.54
N THR A 54 -11.15 -10.72 2.57
CA THR A 54 -10.59 -12.00 2.09
C THR A 54 -9.40 -12.49 2.94
N GLY A 55 -9.08 -11.80 4.03
CA GLY A 55 -7.94 -12.12 4.91
C GLY A 55 -6.57 -11.70 4.35
N TYR A 56 -6.52 -10.75 3.42
CA TYR A 56 -5.26 -10.11 3.03
C TYR A 56 -4.91 -8.95 3.97
N PHE A 57 -3.61 -8.81 4.23
CA PHE A 57 -2.97 -7.64 4.81
C PHE A 57 -2.23 -6.88 3.73
N TYR A 58 -2.01 -5.59 3.94
CA TYR A 58 -1.38 -4.73 2.95
C TYR A 58 -0.31 -3.81 3.53
N CYS A 59 0.63 -3.43 2.66
CA CYS A 59 1.45 -2.22 2.77
C CYS A 59 1.20 -1.35 1.54
N ALA A 60 0.69 -0.13 1.74
CA ALA A 60 0.40 0.83 0.68
C ALA A 60 1.41 1.97 0.75
N VAL A 61 2.18 2.14 -0.33
CA VAL A 61 3.11 3.24 -0.53
C VAL A 61 2.45 4.24 -1.48
N THR A 62 2.28 5.47 -1.01
CA THR A 62 1.73 6.58 -1.82
C THR A 62 2.87 7.47 -2.28
N ARG A 63 2.85 7.84 -3.56
CA ARG A 63 3.81 8.74 -4.19
C ARG A 63 3.11 9.88 -4.92
N GLU A 64 3.75 11.03 -5.00
CA GLU A 64 3.34 12.07 -5.93
C GLU A 64 3.76 11.69 -7.36
N SER A 65 2.85 11.83 -8.31
CA SER A 65 3.10 11.57 -9.72
C SER A 65 2.27 12.48 -10.61
N ASP A 66 2.82 12.85 -11.76
CA ASP A 66 2.13 13.59 -12.81
C ASP A 66 1.13 12.71 -13.59
N LYS A 67 1.24 11.39 -13.43
CA LYS A 67 0.34 10.40 -14.03
C LYS A 67 -0.23 9.50 -12.93
N PRO A 68 -1.54 9.18 -12.96
CA PRO A 68 -2.09 8.17 -12.06
C PRO A 68 -1.42 6.83 -12.37
N ASP A 69 -0.81 6.23 -11.35
CA ASP A 69 -0.18 4.92 -11.43
C ASP A 69 -0.65 4.08 -10.25
N TYR A 70 -1.04 2.84 -10.52
CA TYR A 70 -1.63 1.93 -9.54
C TYR A 70 -1.09 0.52 -9.75
N GLU A 71 -0.27 0.07 -8.81
CA GLU A 71 0.29 -1.27 -8.80
C GLU A 71 -0.22 -2.07 -7.60
N LEU A 72 -0.68 -3.29 -7.87
CA LEU A 72 -1.03 -4.28 -6.84
C LEU A 72 -0.11 -5.49 -6.99
N ILE A 73 0.64 -5.81 -5.94
CA ILE A 73 1.66 -6.87 -5.92
C ILE A 73 1.29 -7.90 -4.85
N PHE A 74 1.25 -9.18 -5.20
CA PHE A 74 1.02 -10.26 -4.24
C PHE A 74 2.36 -10.83 -3.76
N ALA A 75 2.55 -10.87 -2.44
CA ALA A 75 3.75 -11.34 -1.74
C ALA A 75 3.45 -12.51 -0.80
#